data_AF-A0A929VMV7-F1
#
_entry.id   AF-A0A929VMV7-F1
#
_cell.length_a   1.000
_cell.length_b   1.000
_cell.length_c   1.000
_cell.angle_alpha   90.00
_cell.angle_beta   90.00
_cell.angle_gamma   90.00
#
_symmetry.space_group_name_H-M   'P 1'
#
loop_
_entity.id
_entity.type
_entity.pdbx_description
1 polymer ?
#
loop_
_entity_poly.entity_id
_entity_poly.type
_entity_poly.pdbx_seq_one_letter_code
_entity_poly.pdbx_strand_id
1 'polypeptide(L)'
;MKKRFLIMALIVCVSGAFVSCKKKEKPEENTKETTNITVKEKEVKENVEETKEDNKKTEENKKEKGISFGVKDQGNNDVTLISKKDSKIPFDIFTVGMDFKLKIDGKDYSFKDAVAQGLLDEKKLFNKLEQDKKDGKSTSKMYKDDGATIIYKYNDYSIVKYNSTDGTEDMYITKAKDLDALEAILNKR
;
A
#
# COMPACT_ATOMS: atom_id res chain seq x y z
N MET A 1 -56.33 -13.90 -9.53
CA MET A 1 -56.85 -13.70 -10.89
C MET A 1 -56.38 -12.35 -11.43
N LYS A 2 -55.67 -12.37 -12.57
CA LYS A 2 -55.60 -11.35 -13.63
C LYS A 2 -55.08 -9.92 -13.31
N LYS A 3 -54.01 -9.60 -14.08
CA LYS A 3 -53.60 -8.30 -14.68
C LYS A 3 -52.58 -7.50 -13.86
N ARG A 4 -51.56 -6.86 -14.42
CA ARG A 4 -51.02 -6.70 -15.80
C ARG A 4 -49.63 -6.04 -15.64
N PHE A 5 -48.68 -6.41 -16.49
CA PHE A 5 -47.43 -5.65 -16.70
C PHE A 5 -47.72 -4.24 -17.21
N LEU A 6 -46.91 -3.25 -16.82
CA LEU A 6 -46.69 -2.04 -17.61
C LEU A 6 -45.31 -1.42 -17.29
N ILE A 7 -44.47 -1.44 -18.31
CA ILE A 7 -43.20 -0.71 -18.43
C ILE A 7 -43.55 0.71 -18.89
N MET A 8 -42.97 1.74 -18.27
CA MET A 8 -42.90 3.08 -18.83
C MET A 8 -41.48 3.62 -18.67
N ALA A 9 -40.75 3.61 -19.79
CA ALA A 9 -39.51 4.34 -19.97
C ALA A 9 -39.85 5.83 -20.11
N LEU A 10 -39.13 6.68 -19.38
CA LEU A 10 -39.21 8.13 -19.55
C LEU A 10 -37.86 8.63 -20.11
N ILE A 11 -37.88 8.87 -21.42
CA ILE A 11 -36.82 9.50 -22.20
C ILE A 11 -36.91 11.00 -21.95
N VAL A 12 -35.87 11.61 -21.37
CA VAL A 12 -35.71 13.06 -21.35
C VAL A 12 -34.71 13.43 -22.44
N CYS A 13 -35.25 13.78 -23.60
CA CYS A 13 -34.53 14.53 -24.64
C CYS A 13 -34.44 15.99 -24.21
N VAL A 14 -33.23 16.49 -23.99
CA VAL A 14 -32.94 17.93 -24.12
C VAL A 14 -32.10 18.10 -25.38
N SER A 15 -32.75 18.69 -26.38
CA SER A 15 -32.21 19.04 -27.69
C SER A 15 -31.70 20.48 -27.72
N GLY A 16 -30.60 20.70 -28.45
CA GLY A 16 -30.17 22.00 -28.99
C GLY A 16 -28.91 22.55 -28.31
N ALA A 17 -27.82 22.93 -28.99
CA ALA A 17 -27.64 23.23 -30.41
C ALA A 17 -26.17 23.02 -30.83
N PHE A 18 -25.99 22.64 -32.10
CA PHE A 18 -24.70 22.58 -32.79
C PHE A 18 -24.18 23.99 -33.10
N VAL A 19 -22.92 24.27 -32.78
CA VAL A 19 -22.13 25.31 -33.47
C VAL A 19 -20.69 24.81 -33.68
N SER A 20 -20.45 24.40 -34.93
CA SER A 20 -19.34 24.76 -35.81
C SER A 20 -17.87 24.66 -35.32
N CYS A 21 -17.13 23.78 -36.02
CA CYS A 21 -15.68 23.67 -36.04
C CYS A 21 -14.96 25.00 -36.29
N LYS A 22 -13.96 25.30 -35.46
CA LYS A 22 -12.70 25.90 -35.93
C LYS A 22 -11.50 25.24 -35.25
N LYS A 23 -10.66 24.62 -36.09
CA LYS A 23 -9.23 24.39 -35.81
C LYS A 23 -8.57 25.73 -35.46
N LYS A 24 -7.68 25.73 -34.47
CA LYS A 24 -6.61 26.73 -34.38
C LYS A 24 -5.26 26.03 -34.28
N GLU A 25 -4.37 26.56 -35.10
CA GLU A 25 -3.05 26.09 -35.44
C GLU A 25 -2.03 26.27 -34.31
N LYS A 26 -1.00 25.44 -34.44
CA LYS A 26 0.36 25.60 -33.90
C LYS A 26 0.96 26.94 -34.35
N PRO A 27 1.90 27.51 -33.57
CA PRO A 27 3.09 28.08 -34.19
C PRO A 27 4.37 27.51 -33.58
N GLU A 28 5.08 26.74 -34.39
CA GLU A 28 6.56 26.72 -34.53
C GLU A 28 6.95 28.02 -35.27
N GLU A 29 8.13 28.65 -35.20
CA GLU A 29 9.48 28.27 -34.79
C GLU A 29 10.38 29.53 -34.69
N ASN A 30 11.53 29.39 -34.02
CA ASN A 30 12.86 29.98 -34.33
C ASN A 30 13.14 31.47 -33.97
N THR A 31 14.29 31.89 -33.43
CA THR A 31 15.65 31.31 -33.42
C THR A 31 16.55 32.01 -32.37
N LYS A 32 17.65 31.33 -32.00
CA LYS A 32 18.94 31.79 -31.41
C LYS A 32 18.99 31.68 -29.87
N GLU A 33 19.89 30.92 -29.25
CA GLU A 33 21.27 30.63 -29.62
C GLU A 33 21.74 29.27 -29.06
N THR A 34 22.59 28.63 -29.85
CA THR A 34 23.42 27.45 -29.60
C THR A 34 24.20 27.50 -28.29
N THR A 35 24.34 26.36 -27.62
CA THR A 35 25.67 25.74 -27.42
C THR A 35 25.53 24.33 -26.82
N ASN A 36 26.29 23.41 -27.43
CA ASN A 36 26.50 22.03 -26.99
C ASN A 36 26.96 21.97 -25.53
N ILE A 37 26.70 20.85 -24.83
CA ILE A 37 27.72 20.00 -24.19
C ILE A 37 27.04 18.79 -23.51
N THR A 38 27.25 17.65 -24.16
CA THR A 38 27.62 16.32 -23.65
C THR A 38 27.52 16.02 -22.14
N VAL A 39 26.78 14.93 -21.87
CA VAL A 39 26.74 14.13 -20.64
C VAL A 39 28.13 13.83 -20.09
N LYS A 40 28.35 14.12 -18.80
CA LYS A 40 29.23 13.33 -17.93
C LYS A 40 28.55 13.08 -16.60
N GLU A 41 28.29 11.81 -16.37
CA GLU A 41 28.03 11.13 -15.12
C GLU A 41 28.91 11.65 -13.97
N LYS A 42 28.28 11.94 -12.83
CA LYS A 42 28.99 12.14 -11.57
C LYS A 42 28.15 11.53 -10.46
N GLU A 43 28.60 10.39 -9.96
CA GLU A 43 28.22 9.82 -8.68
C GLU A 43 28.38 10.91 -7.60
N VAL A 44 27.30 11.21 -6.87
CA VAL A 44 27.38 12.03 -5.67
C VAL A 44 27.32 11.09 -4.47
N LYS A 45 28.50 10.74 -3.96
CA LYS A 45 28.67 10.38 -2.55
C LYS A 45 28.57 11.66 -1.75
N GLU A 46 27.52 11.81 -0.96
CA GLU A 46 27.50 12.83 0.08
C GLU A 46 27.65 12.16 1.44
N ASN A 47 28.83 12.41 2.01
CA ASN A 47 29.27 12.05 3.33
C ASN A 47 28.61 13.04 4.30
N VAL A 48 27.77 12.58 5.24
CA VAL A 48 27.34 13.41 6.36
C VAL A 48 27.79 12.76 7.66
N GLU A 49 28.56 13.56 8.37
CA GLU A 49 29.33 13.35 9.58
C GLU A 49 28.53 12.75 10.74
N GLU A 50 29.11 11.74 11.38
CA GLU A 50 28.68 11.23 12.69
C GLU A 50 28.81 12.33 13.75
N THR A 51 27.69 12.67 14.40
CA THR A 51 27.72 13.24 15.74
C THR A 51 26.97 12.29 16.68
N LYS A 52 27.73 11.70 17.59
CA LYS A 52 27.25 10.87 18.69
C LYS A 52 26.69 11.78 19.77
N GLU A 53 25.41 11.64 20.07
CA GLU A 53 24.85 12.04 21.36
C GLU A 53 24.10 10.84 21.95
N ASP A 54 24.77 10.19 22.90
CA ASP A 54 24.19 9.23 23.81
C ASP A 54 23.12 9.92 24.65
N ASN A 55 21.85 9.74 24.28
CA ASN A 55 20.74 10.15 25.11
C ASN A 55 20.03 8.92 25.68
N LYS A 56 20.45 8.56 26.90
CA LYS A 56 19.81 7.60 27.81
C LYS A 56 18.32 7.91 27.90
N LYS A 57 17.48 7.15 27.19
CA LYS A 57 16.03 7.23 27.32
C LYS A 57 15.56 6.16 28.30
N THR A 58 15.29 6.64 29.51
CA THR A 58 14.39 6.03 30.49
C THR A 58 13.11 5.61 29.76
N GLU A 59 12.82 4.30 29.70
CA GLU A 59 11.54 3.77 29.23
C GLU A 59 10.46 4.06 30.28
N GLU A 60 9.98 5.30 30.27
CA GLU A 60 8.65 5.59 30.80
C GLU A 60 7.63 5.01 29.83
N ASN A 61 6.75 4.14 30.36
CA ASN A 61 5.59 3.56 29.68
C ASN A 61 4.65 4.67 29.13
N LYS A 62 5.04 5.28 28.01
CA LYS A 62 4.14 6.07 27.18
C LYS A 62 3.19 5.07 26.55
N LYS A 63 1.94 5.02 27.02
CA LYS A 63 0.86 4.31 26.31
C LYS A 63 0.88 4.80 24.87
N GLU A 64 1.35 3.95 23.95
CA GLU A 64 1.28 4.23 22.53
C GLU A 64 -0.20 4.38 22.16
N LYS A 65 -0.61 5.60 21.86
CA LYS A 65 -1.92 5.86 21.28
C LYS A 65 -1.87 5.52 19.80
N GLY A 66 -2.95 4.94 19.28
CA GLY A 66 -3.08 4.52 17.89
C GLY A 66 -2.78 3.04 17.67
N ILE A 67 -2.62 2.69 16.39
CA ILE A 67 -2.33 1.32 15.95
C ILE A 67 -0.82 1.08 16.10
N SER A 68 -0.39 -0.12 16.48
CA SER A 68 0.97 -0.63 16.30
C SER A 68 0.92 -2.14 16.02
N PHE A 69 2.03 -2.69 15.52
CA PHE A 69 2.10 -4.09 15.09
C PHE A 69 2.99 -4.88 16.04
N GLY A 70 2.46 -5.95 16.61
CA GLY A 70 3.24 -6.96 17.32
C GLY A 70 3.52 -8.12 16.38
N VAL A 71 4.79 -8.33 16.04
CA VAL A 71 5.20 -9.34 15.06
C VAL A 71 6.25 -10.24 15.68
N LYS A 72 6.14 -11.55 15.45
CA LYS A 72 7.11 -12.55 15.90
C LYS A 72 7.31 -13.62 14.83
N ASP A 73 8.56 -13.87 14.46
CA ASP A 73 8.93 -14.99 13.57
C ASP A 73 8.66 -16.33 14.27
N GLN A 74 8.01 -17.25 13.55
CA GLN A 74 7.71 -18.60 14.03
C GLN A 74 8.74 -19.64 13.57
N GLY A 75 9.72 -19.25 12.75
CA GLY A 75 10.79 -20.13 12.26
C GLY A 75 10.34 -21.10 11.16
N ASN A 76 9.14 -20.93 10.61
CA ASN A 76 8.61 -21.72 9.50
C ASN A 76 8.23 -20.80 8.32
N ASN A 77 7.56 -21.33 7.30
CA ASN A 77 7.05 -20.59 6.14
C ASN A 77 5.55 -20.86 5.92
N ASP A 78 4.83 -21.19 6.99
CA ASP A 78 3.42 -21.53 6.92
C ASP A 78 2.61 -20.27 6.61
N VAL A 79 1.91 -20.25 5.48
CA VAL A 79 0.96 -19.19 5.17
C VAL A 79 -0.38 -19.47 5.84
N THR A 80 -0.82 -18.54 6.67
CA THR A 80 -2.04 -18.62 7.48
C THR A 80 -2.94 -17.43 7.17
N LEU A 81 -4.21 -17.68 6.84
CA LEU A 81 -5.22 -16.64 6.69
C LEU A 81 -5.58 -16.06 8.07
N ILE A 82 -5.35 -14.76 8.28
CA ILE A 82 -5.65 -14.08 9.54
C ILE A 82 -6.83 -13.10 9.45
N SER A 83 -7.19 -12.66 8.25
CA SER A 83 -8.41 -11.89 7.99
C SER A 83 -8.93 -12.23 6.60
N LYS A 84 -10.22 -12.60 6.50
CA LYS A 84 -10.89 -12.79 5.22
C LYS A 84 -11.47 -11.46 4.74
N LYS A 85 -11.45 -11.23 3.43
CA LYS A 85 -11.99 -10.05 2.78
C LYS A 85 -13.45 -9.82 3.12
N ASP A 86 -13.77 -8.56 3.35
CA ASP A 86 -15.12 -8.05 3.58
C ASP A 86 -15.24 -6.59 3.08
N SER A 87 -16.34 -5.92 3.40
CA SER A 87 -16.56 -4.53 2.96
C SER A 87 -15.68 -3.48 3.64
N LYS A 88 -15.01 -3.82 4.76
CA LYS A 88 -14.09 -2.93 5.49
C LYS A 88 -12.65 -3.13 5.07
N ILE A 89 -12.29 -4.35 4.68
CA ILE A 89 -10.99 -4.74 4.14
C ILE A 89 -11.24 -5.59 2.88
N PRO A 90 -11.13 -5.01 1.67
CA PRO A 90 -11.55 -5.68 0.43
C PRO A 90 -10.54 -6.72 -0.11
N PHE A 91 -9.67 -7.27 0.73
CA PHE A 91 -8.63 -8.25 0.37
C PHE A 91 -8.38 -9.24 1.51
N ASP A 92 -7.88 -10.44 1.20
CA ASP A 92 -7.50 -11.39 2.24
C ASP A 92 -6.15 -10.97 2.83
N ILE A 93 -5.95 -11.25 4.12
CA ILE A 93 -4.70 -10.97 4.83
C ILE A 93 -4.14 -12.27 5.37
N PHE A 94 -2.89 -12.53 5.02
CA PHE A 94 -2.15 -13.72 5.42
C PHE A 94 -0.89 -13.36 6.21
N THR A 95 -0.47 -14.24 7.12
CA THR A 95 0.91 -14.27 7.62
C THR A 95 1.67 -15.39 6.95
N VAL A 96 2.99 -15.26 6.80
CA VAL A 96 3.89 -16.29 6.26
C VAL A 96 4.97 -16.58 7.29
N GLY A 97 4.76 -17.60 8.12
CA GLY A 97 5.65 -17.96 9.21
C GLY A 97 5.79 -16.89 10.30
N MET A 98 4.76 -16.06 10.48
CA MET A 98 4.73 -14.99 11.47
C MET A 98 3.50 -15.13 12.38
N ASP A 99 3.69 -14.91 13.69
CA ASP A 99 2.62 -14.53 14.61
C ASP A 99 2.47 -13.02 14.55
N PHE A 100 1.23 -12.56 14.31
CA PHE A 100 0.92 -11.16 14.07
C PHE A 100 -0.28 -10.71 14.90
N LYS A 101 -0.11 -9.63 15.65
CA LYS A 101 -1.15 -9.02 16.49
C LYS A 101 -1.21 -7.52 16.25
N LEU A 102 -2.42 -6.98 16.34
CA LEU A 102 -2.64 -5.55 16.34
C LEU A 102 -2.64 -5.04 17.78
N LYS A 103 -1.93 -3.94 18.02
CA LYS A 103 -2.07 -3.16 19.24
C LYS A 103 -2.84 -1.91 18.92
N ILE A 104 -3.99 -1.68 19.56
CA ILE A 104 -4.78 -0.47 19.39
C ILE A 104 -4.90 0.19 20.77
N ASP A 105 -4.31 1.37 20.90
CA ASP A 105 -4.20 2.11 22.17
C ASP A 105 -3.61 1.26 23.31
N GLY A 106 -2.59 0.45 22.98
CA GLY A 106 -1.89 -0.44 23.90
C GLY A 106 -2.63 -1.73 24.27
N LYS A 107 -3.79 -2.02 23.66
CA LYS A 107 -4.50 -3.29 23.84
C LYS A 107 -4.30 -4.21 22.63
N ASP A 108 -4.07 -5.50 22.89
CA ASP A 108 -3.93 -6.50 21.84
C ASP A 108 -5.29 -6.90 21.24
N TYR A 109 -5.34 -6.99 19.92
CA TYR A 109 -6.46 -7.49 19.13
C TYR A 109 -5.94 -8.43 18.04
N SER A 110 -6.74 -9.44 17.70
CA SER A 110 -6.57 -10.12 16.42
C SER A 110 -7.01 -9.20 15.28
N PHE A 111 -6.50 -9.43 14.07
CA PHE A 111 -6.91 -8.67 12.88
C PHE A 111 -8.42 -8.76 12.65
N LYS A 112 -8.95 -9.98 12.70
CA LYS A 112 -10.37 -10.29 12.55
C LYS A 112 -11.24 -9.52 13.56
N ASP A 113 -10.84 -9.51 14.84
CA ASP A 113 -11.62 -8.84 15.89
C ASP A 113 -11.58 -7.32 15.74
N ALA A 114 -10.42 -6.74 15.40
CA ALA A 114 -10.30 -5.30 15.19
C ALA A 114 -11.18 -4.82 14.03
N VAL A 115 -11.25 -5.59 12.94
CA VAL A 115 -12.13 -5.29 11.79
C VAL A 115 -13.60 -5.45 12.18
N ALA A 116 -13.97 -6.56 12.84
CA ALA A 116 -15.34 -6.81 13.29
C ALA A 116 -15.88 -5.70 14.20
N GLN A 117 -15.06 -5.23 15.14
CA GLN A 117 -15.38 -4.14 16.08
C GLN A 117 -15.33 -2.74 15.44
N GLY A 118 -14.93 -2.62 14.16
CA GLY A 118 -14.81 -1.33 13.48
C GLY A 118 -13.63 -0.46 13.95
N LEU A 119 -12.71 -1.05 14.72
CA LEU A 119 -11.50 -0.40 15.17
C LEU A 119 -10.50 -0.25 14.02
N LEU A 120 -10.46 -1.23 13.12
CA LEU A 120 -9.65 -1.23 11.90
C LEU A 120 -10.52 -1.29 10.64
N ASP A 121 -10.11 -0.53 9.64
CA ASP A 121 -10.61 -0.57 8.26
C ASP A 121 -9.42 -0.33 7.31
N GLU A 122 -9.65 -0.47 6.01
CA GLU A 122 -8.61 -0.34 4.98
C GLU A 122 -7.88 1.00 5.08
N LYS A 123 -8.63 2.10 5.22
CA LYS A 123 -8.07 3.44 5.31
C LYS A 123 -7.16 3.59 6.54
N LYS A 124 -7.58 3.10 7.71
CA LYS A 124 -6.78 3.13 8.92
C LYS A 124 -5.51 2.28 8.80
N LEU A 125 -5.61 1.11 8.16
CA LEU A 125 -4.46 0.26 7.90
C LEU A 125 -3.42 0.97 7.03
N PHE A 126 -3.81 1.49 5.86
CA PHE A 126 -2.88 2.21 4.98
C PHE A 126 -2.37 3.51 5.59
N ASN A 127 -3.20 4.26 6.31
CA ASN A 127 -2.75 5.44 7.03
C ASN A 127 -1.63 5.09 8.03
N LYS A 128 -1.74 3.94 8.71
CA LYS A 128 -0.69 3.47 9.61
C LYS A 128 0.59 3.10 8.86
N LEU A 129 0.50 2.36 7.76
CA LEU A 129 1.66 1.98 6.95
C LEU A 129 2.41 3.22 6.41
N GLU A 130 1.66 4.20 5.91
CA GLU A 130 2.23 5.47 5.45
C GLU A 130 2.80 6.31 6.59
N GLN A 131 2.18 6.29 7.77
CA GLN A 131 2.73 6.98 8.94
C GLN A 131 4.04 6.33 9.41
N ASP A 132 4.12 4.99 9.46
CA ASP A 132 5.35 4.28 9.83
C ASP A 132 6.50 4.60 8.88
N LYS A 133 6.21 4.73 7.59
CA LYS A 133 7.18 5.17 6.60
C LYS A 133 7.66 6.59 6.88
N LYS A 134 6.74 7.53 7.17
CA LYS A 134 7.09 8.92 7.53
C LYS A 134 7.91 9.00 8.82
N ASP A 135 7.61 8.13 9.78
CA ASP A 135 8.31 8.03 11.06
C ASP A 135 9.66 7.27 10.94
N GLY A 136 10.05 6.82 9.75
CA GLY A 136 11.28 6.07 9.51
C GLY A 136 11.28 4.64 10.07
N LYS A 137 10.13 4.11 10.49
CA LYS A 137 9.96 2.73 11.00
C LYS A 137 9.92 1.70 9.88
N SER A 138 9.54 2.12 8.68
CA SER A 138 9.56 1.29 7.48
C SER A 138 10.04 2.06 6.25
N THR A 139 10.38 1.33 5.21
CA THR A 139 10.59 1.85 3.85
C THR A 139 9.56 1.22 2.91
N SER A 140 9.30 1.83 1.75
CA SER A 140 8.35 1.28 0.77
C SER A 140 8.97 1.14 -0.62
N LYS A 141 8.74 0.01 -1.29
CA LYS A 141 9.06 -0.19 -2.72
C LYS A 141 7.81 -0.63 -3.48
N MET A 142 7.59 -0.04 -4.65
CA MET A 142 6.47 -0.37 -5.54
C MET A 142 6.99 -1.08 -6.79
N TYR A 143 6.37 -2.20 -7.14
CA TYR A 143 6.63 -3.00 -8.33
C TYR A 143 5.49 -2.74 -9.31
N LYS A 144 5.76 -1.94 -10.34
CA LYS A 144 4.72 -1.49 -11.29
C LYS A 144 4.35 -2.56 -12.30
N ASP A 145 5.31 -3.38 -12.68
CA ASP A 145 5.13 -4.42 -13.70
C ASP A 145 4.28 -5.58 -13.15
N ASP A 146 4.37 -5.82 -11.84
CA ASP A 146 3.62 -6.84 -11.10
C ASP A 146 2.35 -6.24 -10.48
N GLY A 147 1.46 -5.72 -11.32
CA GLY A 147 0.12 -5.29 -10.90
C GLY A 147 0.08 -4.16 -9.86
N ALA A 148 1.15 -3.38 -9.70
CA ALA A 148 1.30 -2.36 -8.66
C ALA A 148 1.40 -2.94 -7.23
N THR A 149 2.14 -4.04 -7.05
CA THR A 149 2.51 -4.56 -5.74
C THR A 149 3.34 -3.55 -4.94
N ILE A 150 3.07 -3.42 -3.63
CA ILE A 150 3.81 -2.53 -2.73
C ILE A 150 4.34 -3.34 -1.54
N ILE A 151 5.63 -3.21 -1.27
CA ILE A 151 6.30 -3.78 -0.09
C ILE A 151 6.62 -2.67 0.90
N TYR A 152 6.07 -2.77 2.12
CA TYR A 152 6.46 -1.99 3.29
C TYR A 152 7.44 -2.82 4.12
N LYS A 153 8.72 -2.45 4.10
CA LYS A 153 9.81 -3.18 4.75
C LYS A 153 10.14 -2.57 6.10
N TYR A 154 9.98 -3.36 7.15
CA TYR A 154 10.43 -3.10 8.51
C TYR A 154 11.78 -3.80 8.74
N ASN A 155 12.33 -3.70 9.95
CA ASN A 155 13.64 -4.27 10.27
C ASN A 155 13.65 -5.80 10.19
N ASP A 156 12.60 -6.44 10.71
CA ASP A 156 12.48 -7.87 10.96
C ASP A 156 11.34 -8.54 10.15
N TYR A 157 10.48 -7.77 9.50
CA TYR A 157 9.41 -8.27 8.64
C TYR A 157 9.07 -7.27 7.52
N SER A 158 8.21 -7.70 6.61
CA SER A 158 7.62 -6.92 5.54
C SER A 158 6.10 -7.10 5.55
N ILE A 159 5.38 -6.05 5.19
CA ILE A 159 3.96 -6.10 4.83
C ILE A 159 3.87 -5.85 3.33
N VAL A 160 3.36 -6.80 2.58
CA VAL A 160 3.26 -6.76 1.12
C VAL A 160 1.80 -6.65 0.73
N LYS A 161 1.39 -5.51 0.14
CA LYS A 161 0.14 -5.45 -0.63
C LYS A 161 0.45 -6.06 -1.99
N TYR A 162 0.13 -7.33 -2.12
CA TYR A 162 0.35 -8.11 -3.34
C TYR A 162 -0.82 -7.87 -4.28
N ASN A 163 -0.50 -7.36 -5.46
CA ASN A 163 -1.44 -7.17 -6.55
C ASN A 163 -0.84 -7.88 -7.76
N SER A 164 -1.61 -8.70 -8.46
CA SER A 164 -1.16 -9.36 -9.67
C SER A 164 -1.97 -8.86 -10.88
N THR A 165 -1.40 -9.06 -12.06
CA THR A 165 -2.05 -8.72 -13.34
C THR A 165 -3.28 -9.60 -13.61
N ASP A 166 -3.40 -10.76 -12.96
CA ASP A 166 -4.55 -11.65 -13.03
C ASP A 166 -5.68 -11.29 -12.03
N GLY A 167 -5.51 -10.23 -11.25
CA GLY A 167 -6.53 -9.69 -10.35
C GLY A 167 -6.53 -10.27 -8.94
N THR A 168 -5.47 -10.98 -8.54
CA THR A 168 -5.26 -11.32 -7.12
C THR A 168 -4.84 -10.07 -6.36
N GLU A 169 -5.58 -9.77 -5.31
CA GLU A 169 -5.35 -8.61 -4.45
C GLU A 169 -5.39 -9.05 -3.00
N ASP A 170 -4.23 -9.32 -2.42
CA ASP A 170 -4.09 -9.83 -1.06
C ASP A 170 -2.98 -9.08 -0.30
N MET A 171 -2.92 -9.28 1.01
CA MET A 171 -1.85 -8.75 1.84
C MET A 171 -1.12 -9.86 2.59
N TYR A 172 0.20 -9.80 2.58
CA TYR A 172 1.07 -10.77 3.25
C TYR A 172 1.96 -10.10 4.28
N ILE A 173 1.98 -10.62 5.51
CA ILE A 173 2.98 -10.28 6.53
C ILE A 173 4.01 -11.41 6.60
N THR A 174 5.27 -11.09 6.31
CA THR A 174 6.30 -12.10 6.03
C THR A 174 7.70 -11.59 6.40
N LYS A 175 8.64 -12.51 6.66
CA LYS A 175 10.07 -12.18 6.72
C LYS A 175 10.74 -11.96 5.37
N ALA A 176 10.04 -12.28 4.27
CA ALA A 176 10.56 -12.08 2.91
C ALA A 176 10.91 -10.61 2.68
N LYS A 177 12.10 -10.36 2.14
CA LYS A 177 12.66 -9.00 1.99
C LYS A 177 12.32 -8.35 0.65
N ASP A 178 11.83 -9.14 -0.29
CA ASP A 178 11.49 -8.78 -1.67
C ASP A 178 10.40 -9.71 -2.21
N LEU A 179 9.95 -9.41 -3.43
CA LEU A 179 8.85 -10.10 -4.09
C LEU A 179 9.24 -11.53 -4.47
N ASP A 180 10.40 -11.73 -5.09
CA ASP A 180 10.93 -13.03 -5.49
C ASP A 180 10.97 -14.03 -4.32
N ALA A 181 11.43 -13.58 -3.14
CA ALA A 181 11.46 -14.42 -1.94
C ALA A 181 10.06 -14.79 -1.44
N LEU A 182 9.08 -13.89 -1.55
CA LEU A 182 7.69 -14.20 -1.20
C LEU A 182 7.10 -15.20 -2.20
N GLU A 183 7.26 -14.97 -3.50
CA GLU A 183 6.73 -15.84 -4.55
C GLU A 183 7.34 -17.23 -4.50
N ALA A 184 8.63 -17.35 -4.21
CA ALA A 184 9.29 -18.64 -4.00
C ALA A 184 8.69 -19.44 -2.83
N ILE A 185 8.06 -18.79 -1.85
CA ILE A 185 7.33 -19.45 -0.76
C ILE A 185 5.91 -19.82 -1.23
N LEU A 186 5.22 -18.89 -1.90
CA LEU A 186 3.83 -19.08 -2.34
C LEU A 186 3.71 -20.16 -3.43
N ASN A 187 4.65 -20.24 -4.36
CA ASN A 187 4.65 -21.20 -5.49
C ASN A 187 5.00 -22.64 -5.09
N LYS A 188 5.45 -22.89 -3.85
CA LYS A 188 5.75 -24.23 -3.35
C LYS A 188 4.52 -24.96 -2.78
N ARG A 189 3.34 -24.38 -2.96
CA ARG A 189 2.07 -24.86 -2.40
C ARG A 189 1.24 -25.62 -3.41
#